data_AF-A0AAN8JMK2-F1
#
_entry.id   AF-A0AAN8JMK2-F1
#
_cell.length_a   1.000
_cell.length_b   1.000
_cell.length_c   1.000
_cell.angle_alpha   90.00
_cell.angle_beta   90.00
_cell.angle_gamma   90.00
#
_symmetry.space_group_name_H-M   'P 1'
#
loop_
_entity.id
_entity.type
_entity.pdbx_description
1 polymer ?
#
loop_
_entity_poly.entity_id
_entity_poly.type
_entity_poly.pdbx_seq_one_letter_code
_entity_poly.pdbx_strand_id
1 'polypeptide(L)'
;MESISRLNVTLSETEYRFRRACEQVILLNNNLQVRYDRARREGQRSLRYDIRLRISVAEGVRNSYYQCAHQKTEEVLSLRNKIRNMARVKILHRPFQNGSFHGQLNQEKIILSYS
;
A
#
# COMPACT_ATOMS: atom_id res chain seq x y z
N MET A 1 -14.90 24.95 8.21
CA MET A 1 -15.06 23.53 8.63
C MET A 1 -14.99 22.65 7.40
N GLU A 2 -14.06 21.70 7.35
CA GLU A 2 -14.13 20.63 6.34
C GLU A 2 -15.41 19.82 6.55
N SER A 3 -16.23 19.68 5.51
CA SER A 3 -17.44 18.87 5.60
C SER A 3 -17.09 17.38 5.54
N ILE A 4 -17.81 16.55 6.30
CA ILE A 4 -17.63 15.08 6.32
C ILE A 4 -17.68 14.50 4.90
N SER A 5 -18.51 15.08 4.03
CA SER A 5 -18.58 14.69 2.61
C SER A 5 -17.25 14.86 1.89
N ARG A 6 -16.51 15.97 2.11
CA ARG A 6 -15.19 16.19 1.51
C ARG A 6 -14.18 15.18 2.03
N LEU A 7 -14.18 14.92 3.34
CA LEU A 7 -13.29 13.92 3.95
C LEU A 7 -13.53 12.51 3.40
N ASN A 8 -14.79 12.13 3.13
CA ASN A 8 -15.10 10.84 2.51
C ASN A 8 -14.59 10.73 1.07
N VAL A 9 -14.68 11.81 0.29
CA VAL A 9 -14.11 11.84 -1.08
C VAL A 9 -12.60 11.67 -1.03
N THR A 10 -11.92 12.45 -0.18
CA THR A 10 -10.47 12.33 0.01
C THR A 10 -10.07 10.94 0.50
N LEU A 11 -10.82 10.37 1.45
CA LEU A 11 -10.57 9.01 1.93
C LEU A 11 -10.65 7.99 0.78
N SER A 12 -11.71 8.05 -0.03
CA SER A 12 -11.88 7.14 -1.18
C SER A 12 -10.74 7.27 -2.19
N GLU A 13 -10.30 8.49 -2.49
CA GLU A 13 -9.17 8.73 -3.39
C GLU A 13 -7.86 8.18 -2.82
N THR A 14 -7.58 8.43 -1.54
CA THR A 14 -6.36 7.96 -0.88
C THR A 14 -6.34 6.43 -0.77
N GLU A 15 -7.47 5.80 -0.48
CA GLU A 15 -7.64 4.33 -0.50
C GLU A 15 -7.41 3.75 -1.91
N TYR A 16 -7.92 4.42 -2.96
CA TYR A 16 -7.68 4.03 -4.33
C TYR A 16 -6.17 4.06 -4.66
N ARG A 17 -5.48 5.15 -4.32
CA ARG A 17 -4.04 5.31 -4.56
C ARG A 17 -3.21 4.28 -3.78
N PHE A 18 -3.58 4.00 -2.53
CA PHE A 18 -2.96 2.95 -1.72
C PHE A 18 -3.07 1.58 -2.42
N ARG A 19 -4.28 1.19 -2.82
CA ARG A 19 -4.52 -0.08 -3.51
C ARG A 19 -3.69 -0.19 -4.79
N ARG A 20 -3.65 0.87 -5.60
CA ARG A 20 -2.84 0.91 -6.83
C ARG A 20 -1.35 0.72 -6.54
N ALA A 21 -0.82 1.35 -5.49
CA ALA A 21 0.57 1.18 -5.10
C ALA A 21 0.88 -0.29 -4.72
N CYS A 22 0.00 -0.94 -3.96
CA CYS A 22 0.13 -2.37 -3.63
C CYS A 22 0.10 -3.25 -4.88
N GLU A 23 -0.82 -3.01 -5.81
CA GLU A 23 -0.91 -3.74 -7.08
C GLU A 23 0.40 -3.62 -7.89
N GLN A 24 1.02 -2.44 -7.92
CA GLN A 24 2.29 -2.24 -8.62
C GLN A 24 3.45 -2.98 -7.95
N VAL A 25 3.50 -3.03 -6.61
CA VAL A 25 4.53 -3.82 -5.89
C VAL A 25 4.44 -5.30 -6.27
N ILE A 26 3.23 -5.85 -6.34
CA ILE A 26 2.98 -7.25 -6.73
C ILE A 26 3.39 -7.47 -8.19
N LEU A 27 2.97 -6.58 -9.10
CA LEU A 27 3.27 -6.69 -10.53
C LEU A 27 4.77 -6.62 -10.82
N LEU A 28 5.50 -5.77 -10.09
CA LEU A 28 6.95 -5.59 -10.27
C LEU A 28 7.78 -6.74 -9.69
N ASN A 29 7.15 -7.73 -9.04
CA ASN A 29 7.80 -8.95 -8.60
C ASN A 29 8.06 -9.88 -9.81
N ASN A 30 8.94 -9.42 -10.70
CA ASN A 30 9.23 -10.05 -11.97
C ASN A 30 10.27 -11.18 -11.82
N ASN A 31 10.12 -12.23 -12.62
CA ASN A 31 11.05 -13.37 -12.73
C ASN A 31 12.40 -13.01 -13.41
N LEU A 32 12.85 -11.74 -13.33
CA LEU A 32 14.13 -11.30 -13.89
C LEU A 32 15.30 -12.03 -13.25
N GLN A 33 15.19 -12.41 -11.97
CA GLN A 33 16.20 -13.22 -11.28
C GLN A 33 16.39 -14.58 -11.96
N VAL A 34 15.31 -15.26 -12.33
CA VAL A 34 15.38 -16.54 -13.05
C VAL A 34 16.09 -16.41 -14.40
N ARG A 35 15.83 -15.30 -15.12
CA ARG A 35 16.48 -15.01 -16.40
C ARG A 35 17.96 -14.68 -16.20
N TYR A 36 18.30 -13.94 -15.15
CA TYR A 36 19.68 -13.65 -14.78
C TYR A 36 20.46 -14.94 -14.49
N ASP A 37 19.88 -15.83 -13.68
CA ASP A 37 20.52 -17.09 -13.29
C ASP A 37 20.76 -17.99 -14.52
N ARG A 38 19.81 -18.00 -15.47
CA ARG A 38 19.99 -18.67 -16.77
C ARG A 38 21.15 -18.07 -17.57
N ALA A 39 21.17 -16.75 -17.76
CA ALA A 39 22.26 -16.05 -18.47
C ALA A 39 23.63 -16.23 -17.79
N ARG A 40 23.65 -16.44 -16.46
CA ARG A 40 24.85 -16.79 -15.70
C ARG A 40 25.34 -18.20 -16.00
N ARG A 41 24.44 -19.19 -15.99
CA ARG A 41 24.80 -20.57 -16.35
C ARG A 41 25.29 -20.69 -17.79
N GLU A 42 24.70 -19.94 -18.71
CA GLU A 42 25.04 -19.96 -20.14
C GLU A 42 26.23 -19.05 -20.51
N GLY A 43 26.88 -18.40 -19.54
CA GLY A 43 28.07 -17.57 -19.77
C GLY A 43 27.83 -16.25 -20.50
N GLN A 44 26.59 -15.88 -20.80
CA GLN A 44 26.20 -14.72 -21.60
C GLN A 44 26.43 -13.38 -20.88
N ARG A 45 27.64 -12.83 -20.97
CA ARG A 45 28.08 -11.66 -20.18
C ARG A 45 27.26 -10.40 -20.42
N SER A 46 27.00 -10.05 -21.68
CA SER A 46 26.24 -8.85 -22.03
C SER A 46 24.80 -8.94 -21.56
N LEU A 47 24.16 -10.11 -21.72
CA LEU A 47 22.80 -10.34 -21.26
C LEU A 47 22.70 -10.28 -19.72
N ARG A 48 23.69 -10.82 -18.99
CA ARG A 48 23.73 -10.66 -17.53
C ARG A 48 23.75 -9.20 -17.09
N TYR A 49 24.54 -8.38 -17.76
CA TYR A 49 24.66 -6.97 -17.41
C TYR A 49 23.36 -6.22 -17.68
N ASP A 50 22.74 -6.42 -18.84
CA ASP A 50 21.42 -5.86 -19.16
C ASP A 50 20.35 -6.29 -18.16
N ILE A 51 20.26 -7.58 -17.83
CA ILE A 51 19.28 -8.08 -16.85
C ILE A 51 19.55 -7.48 -15.46
N ARG A 52 20.82 -7.37 -15.04
CA ARG A 52 21.17 -6.76 -13.75
C ARG A 52 20.71 -5.30 -13.65
N LEU A 53 20.89 -4.51 -14.71
CA LEU A 53 20.39 -3.14 -14.76
C LEU A 53 18.87 -3.10 -14.61
N ARG A 54 18.14 -3.98 -15.31
CA ARG A 54 16.68 -4.06 -15.22
C ARG A 54 16.20 -4.47 -13.83
N ILE A 55 16.91 -5.40 -13.16
CA ILE A 55 16.63 -5.77 -11.77
C ILE A 55 16.76 -4.54 -10.87
N SER A 56 17.87 -3.82 -10.93
CA SER A 56 18.09 -2.64 -10.08
C SER A 56 17.05 -1.54 -10.31
N VAL A 57 16.65 -1.29 -11.56
CA VAL A 57 15.56 -0.34 -11.86
C VAL A 57 14.23 -0.83 -11.29
N ALA A 58 13.88 -2.11 -11.48
CA ALA A 58 12.64 -2.68 -10.97
C ALA A 58 12.58 -2.64 -9.43
N GLU A 59 13.70 -2.92 -8.76
CA GLU A 59 13.84 -2.80 -7.30
C GLU A 59 13.64 -1.36 -6.82
N GLY A 60 14.24 -0.39 -7.50
CA GLY A 60 14.06 1.04 -7.20
C GLY A 60 12.59 1.46 -7.30
N VAL A 61 11.93 1.10 -8.41
CA VAL A 61 10.51 1.43 -8.63
C VAL A 61 9.60 0.72 -7.62
N ARG A 62 9.86 -0.55 -7.31
CA ARG A 62 9.12 -1.31 -6.29
C ARG A 62 9.26 -0.65 -4.92
N ASN A 63 10.46 -0.23 -4.54
CA ASN A 63 10.69 0.48 -3.27
C ASN A 63 9.96 1.83 -3.22
N SER A 64 9.90 2.57 -4.33
CA SER A 64 9.10 3.80 -4.40
C SER A 64 7.60 3.54 -4.20
N TYR A 65 7.05 2.49 -4.81
CA TYR A 65 5.65 2.12 -4.58
C TYR A 65 5.40 1.65 -3.15
N TYR A 66 6.34 0.93 -2.54
CA TYR A 66 6.26 0.55 -1.13
C TYR A 66 6.20 1.77 -0.21
N GLN A 67 7.08 2.76 -0.42
CA GLN A 67 7.06 4.01 0.34
C GLN A 67 5.74 4.78 0.15
N CYS A 68 5.24 4.86 -1.09
CA CYS A 68 3.95 5.47 -1.38
C CYS A 68 2.79 4.74 -0.67
N ALA A 69 2.77 3.41 -0.71
CA ALA A 69 1.75 2.61 -0.02
C ALA A 69 1.79 2.85 1.50
N HIS A 70 2.99 2.89 2.09
CA HIS A 70 3.17 3.18 3.51
C HIS A 70 2.62 4.58 3.88
N GLN A 71 3.04 5.62 3.15
CA GLN A 71 2.54 6.99 3.36
C GLN A 71 1.02 7.09 3.22
N LYS A 72 0.44 6.43 2.20
CA LYS A 72 -1.00 6.45 1.96
C LYS A 72 -1.79 5.69 3.01
N THR A 73 -1.22 4.63 3.59
CA THR A 73 -1.84 3.89 4.70
C THR A 73 -2.01 4.80 5.92
N GLU A 74 -0.95 5.51 6.31
CA GLU A 74 -0.99 6.45 7.42
C GLU A 74 -2.03 7.57 7.18
N GLU A 75 -2.11 8.06 5.94
CA GLU A 75 -3.11 9.06 5.56
C GLU A 75 -4.54 8.52 5.63
N VAL A 76 -4.79 7.28 5.16
CA VAL A 76 -6.10 6.60 5.28
C VAL A 76 -6.49 6.45 6.75
N LEU A 77 -5.57 6.00 7.60
CA LEU A 77 -5.81 5.85 9.04
C LEU A 77 -6.15 7.20 9.69
N SER A 78 -5.40 8.25 9.34
CA SER A 78 -5.66 9.61 9.82
C SER A 78 -7.04 10.11 9.39
N LEU A 79 -7.41 9.96 8.11
CA LEU A 79 -8.72 10.39 7.58
C LEU A 79 -9.88 9.62 8.23
N ARG A 80 -9.75 8.30 8.37
CA ARG A 80 -10.75 7.45 9.06
C ARG A 80 -10.94 7.90 10.51
N ASN A 81 -9.85 8.22 11.20
CA ASN A 81 -9.90 8.73 12.57
C ASN A 81 -10.56 10.13 12.64
N LYS A 82 -10.25 11.04 11.71
CA LYS A 82 -10.90 12.36 11.62
C LYS A 82 -12.41 12.23 11.40
N ILE A 83 -12.84 11.40 10.44
CA ILE A 83 -14.26 11.14 10.17
C ILE A 83 -14.95 10.56 11.39
N ARG A 84 -14.34 9.55 12.04
CA ARG A 84 -14.86 8.93 13.27
C ARG A 84 -15.03 9.94 14.39
N ASN A 85 -14.03 10.80 14.62
CA ASN A 85 -14.07 11.82 15.67
C ASN A 85 -15.12 12.90 15.37
N MET A 86 -15.23 13.35 14.12
CA MET A 86 -16.28 14.28 13.72
C MET A 86 -17.69 13.68 13.82
N ALA A 87 -17.84 12.39 13.51
CA ALA A 87 -19.09 11.66 13.72
C ALA A 87 -19.42 11.50 15.21
N ARG A 88 -18.41 11.26 16.06
CA ARG A 88 -18.57 11.19 17.53
C ARG A 88 -18.96 12.52 18.15
N VAL A 89 -18.42 13.65 17.69
CA VAL A 89 -18.83 14.99 18.14
C VAL A 89 -20.32 15.26 17.85
N LYS A 90 -20.88 14.67 16.79
CA LYS A 90 -22.32 14.73 16.51
C LYS A 90 -23.18 13.81 17.40
N ILE A 91 -22.58 12.83 18.06
CA ILE A 91 -23.28 11.83 18.91
C ILE A 91 -23.38 12.29 20.38
N LEU A 92 -22.69 13.36 20.79
CA LEU A 92 -22.84 13.95 22.15
C LEU A 92 -24.23 14.57 22.42
N HIS A 93 -25.17 14.53 21.46
CA HIS A 93 -26.59 14.83 21.66
C HIS A 93 -27.52 13.60 21.64
N ARG A 94 -27.01 12.38 21.89
CA ARG A 94 -27.85 11.21 22.22
C ARG A 94 -27.18 10.28 23.24
N PRO A 95 -27.90 9.82 24.27
CA PRO A 95 -27.35 8.88 25.24
C PRO A 95 -27.33 7.45 24.67
N PHE A 96 -26.21 6.76 24.95
CA PHE A 96 -26.03 5.32 25.23
C PHE A 96 -26.54 4.26 24.25
N GLN A 97 -25.70 3.26 23.93
CA GLN A 97 -25.86 1.82 24.29
C GLN A 97 -24.81 0.95 23.54
N ASN A 98 -24.42 -0.14 24.20
CA ASN A 98 -23.35 -1.08 23.90
C ASN A 98 -23.47 -1.82 22.55
N GLY A 99 -22.34 -2.25 21.99
CA GLY A 99 -22.32 -3.19 20.85
C GLY A 99 -20.92 -3.44 20.30
N SER A 100 -20.35 -4.58 20.66
CA SER A 100 -19.08 -5.14 20.16
C SER A 100 -19.08 -5.25 18.63
N PHE A 101 -17.99 -4.87 17.94
CA PHE A 101 -17.69 -5.43 16.61
C PHE A 101 -16.19 -5.52 16.33
N HIS A 102 -15.75 -6.77 16.25
CA HIS A 102 -14.47 -7.26 15.75
C HIS A 102 -14.17 -6.77 14.33
N GLY A 103 -12.90 -6.47 14.06
CA GLY A 103 -12.39 -6.22 12.71
C GLY A 103 -11.08 -5.44 12.67
N GLN A 104 -10.22 -5.57 13.68
CA GLN A 104 -8.84 -5.11 13.62
C GLN A 104 -7.94 -6.31 13.35
N LEU A 105 -6.85 -6.08 12.59
CA LEU A 105 -5.76 -7.01 12.29
C LEU A 105 -5.95 -7.91 11.05
N ASN A 106 -5.98 -7.30 9.87
CA ASN A 106 -5.63 -8.01 8.62
C ASN A 106 -4.87 -7.15 7.59
N GLN A 107 -4.29 -6.01 8.01
CA GLN A 107 -3.47 -5.17 7.12
C GLN A 107 -1.96 -5.40 7.31
N GLU A 108 -1.52 -5.89 8.48
CA GLU A 108 -0.12 -6.25 8.73
C GLU A 108 0.31 -7.55 8.01
N LYS A 109 -0.65 -8.41 7.63
CA LYS A 109 -0.35 -9.67 6.92
C LYS A 109 0.06 -9.50 5.46
N ILE A 110 -0.27 -8.38 4.81
CA ILE A 110 0.09 -8.15 3.40
C ILE A 110 1.54 -7.66 3.28
N ILE A 111 2.06 -6.99 4.31
CA ILE A 111 3.44 -6.48 4.32
C ILE A 111 4.45 -7.59 4.68
N LEU A 112 4.04 -8.54 5.53
CA LEU A 112 4.91 -9.62 6.00
C LEU A 112 4.87 -10.91 5.17
N SER A 113 3.94 -11.05 4.21
CA SER A 113 3.86 -12.24 3.36
C SER A 113 4.82 -12.22 2.15
N TYR A 114 5.59 -11.15 1.97
CA TYR A 114 6.45 -10.93 0.80
C TYR A 114 7.87 -10.44 1.14
N SER A 115 8.28 -10.51 2.42
CA SER A 115 9.68 -10.41 2.85
C SER A 115 10.28 -11.82 2.97
#